data_AF-A0A524H0R3-F1
#
_entry.id   AF-A0A524H0R3-F1
#
_cell.length_a   1.000
_cell.length_b   1.000
_cell.length_c   1.000
_cell.angle_alpha   90.00
_cell.angle_beta   90.00
_cell.angle_gamma   90.00
#
_symmetry.space_group_name_H-M   'P 1'
#
loop_
_entity.id
_entity.type
_entity.pdbx_description
1 polymer ?
#
loop_
_entity_poly.entity_id
_entity_poly.type
_entity_poly.pdbx_seq_one_letter_code
_entity_poly.pdbx_strand_id
1 'polypeptide(L)'
;MKRYTHLTVAILLVILAAAASLRAEDTEIYGVVSNSIPPNVLVIFDTSGSMATEDVPGDPYEPTTTYSGGSTTNAVYERVWNGHSYQWNLFTNSINNIACSAVKSDLLSIGYAVDKIRATNFTCGGTKKRSLRLGNFMNYDASGVGLSQSRISVAQQVLTDLIYQTNDVRFGMMVFNFNSTDDNSGGHLVAPCSADKAPLLAAVANASPSGWTPLAETLAEAGLYCAGKPSWFNSGVTYTSPMTTNKDAAGNLLPPMPCQKNYVILMTDGEPTYDGDTNAYTDGRVTKLVGGTYINGDTIGDYDGDGSDPGSYGMYGSDYLDDVAKYLYDNDLNSSLGTVGESFEKQNVVVYTIGFKTEQKLLSYTAQNGGGLYYTANSASGLTAAFDEIIADIA
;
A
#
# COMPACT_ATOMS: atom_id res chain seq x y z
N MET A 1 -45.21 -51.48 -15.00
CA MET A 1 -44.80 -50.51 -13.95
C MET A 1 -43.45 -50.86 -13.28
N LYS A 2 -42.42 -51.29 -14.02
CA LYS A 2 -41.06 -51.55 -13.46
C LYS A 2 -39.91 -50.87 -14.23
N ARG A 3 -40.22 -50.07 -15.25
CA ARG A 3 -39.23 -49.35 -16.08
C ARG A 3 -39.11 -47.85 -15.78
N TYR A 4 -40.04 -47.27 -15.01
CA TYR A 4 -40.01 -45.85 -14.65
C TYR A 4 -39.26 -45.58 -13.32
N THR A 5 -39.13 -46.59 -12.46
CA THR A 5 -38.43 -46.46 -11.16
C THR A 5 -36.91 -46.40 -11.28
N HIS A 6 -36.32 -46.96 -12.34
CA HIS A 6 -34.86 -46.88 -12.56
C HIS A 6 -34.45 -45.55 -13.20
N LEU A 7 -35.33 -44.93 -13.99
CA LEU A 7 -35.05 -43.64 -14.62
C LEU A 7 -35.16 -42.49 -13.62
N THR A 8 -36.09 -42.56 -12.65
CA THR A 8 -36.22 -41.54 -11.60
C THR A 8 -35.09 -41.59 -10.57
N VAL A 9 -34.56 -42.77 -10.24
CA VAL A 9 -33.42 -42.90 -9.31
C VAL A 9 -32.11 -42.44 -9.95
N ALA A 10 -31.93 -42.67 -11.26
CA ALA A 10 -30.74 -42.18 -11.98
C ALA A 10 -30.73 -40.64 -12.12
N ILE A 11 -31.89 -40.01 -12.33
CA ILE A 11 -31.99 -38.54 -12.42
C ILE A 11 -31.78 -37.88 -11.04
N LEU A 12 -32.23 -38.50 -9.95
CA LEU A 12 -32.02 -37.97 -8.59
C LEU A 12 -30.55 -38.02 -8.14
N LEU A 13 -29.79 -39.03 -8.59
CA LEU A 13 -28.36 -39.17 -8.28
C LEU A 13 -27.47 -38.20 -9.09
N VAL A 14 -27.88 -37.82 -10.30
CA VAL A 14 -27.16 -36.82 -11.12
C VAL A 14 -27.38 -35.39 -10.60
N ILE A 15 -28.54 -35.11 -9.99
CA ILE A 15 -28.81 -33.80 -9.36
C ILE A 15 -28.05 -33.66 -8.02
N LEU A 16 -27.78 -34.75 -7.30
CA LEU A 16 -26.94 -34.72 -6.09
C LEU A 16 -25.44 -34.55 -6.38
N ALA A 17 -24.96 -34.95 -7.57
CA ALA A 17 -23.56 -34.83 -7.97
C ALA A 17 -23.20 -33.47 -8.61
N ALA A 18 -24.19 -32.63 -8.94
CA ALA A 18 -24.00 -31.28 -9.47
C ALA A 18 -24.02 -30.18 -8.39
N ALA A 19 -24.06 -30.55 -7.10
CA ALA A 19 -24.16 -29.62 -5.97
C ALA A 19 -22.82 -29.37 -5.23
N ALA A 20 -21.68 -29.40 -5.94
CA ALA A 20 -20.41 -28.86 -5.47
C ALA A 20 -19.77 -28.12 -6.65
N SER A 21 -19.87 -26.80 -6.74
CA SER A 21 -19.01 -25.89 -5.99
C SER A 21 -19.72 -24.55 -5.79
N LEU A 22 -20.44 -24.40 -4.68
CA LEU A 22 -20.72 -23.08 -4.14
C LEU A 22 -19.68 -22.85 -3.06
N ARG A 23 -18.72 -21.95 -3.32
CA ARG A 23 -17.97 -21.31 -2.23
C ARG A 23 -19.00 -20.49 -1.46
N ALA A 24 -19.42 -21.01 -0.32
CA ALA A 24 -20.11 -20.22 0.67
C ALA A 24 -19.10 -19.17 1.16
N GLU A 25 -19.32 -17.91 0.78
CA GLU A 25 -18.75 -16.79 1.52
C GLU A 25 -19.57 -16.62 2.80
N ASP A 26 -18.83 -16.52 3.90
CA ASP A 26 -19.28 -16.54 5.27
C ASP A 26 -20.40 -15.51 5.50
N THR A 27 -21.60 -15.97 5.86
CA THR A 27 -22.63 -15.11 6.42
C THR A 27 -22.75 -15.44 7.90
N GLU A 28 -22.25 -14.51 8.70
CA GLU A 28 -22.20 -14.45 10.15
C GLU A 28 -23.38 -15.14 10.84
N ILE A 29 -23.12 -16.24 11.55
CA ILE A 29 -24.12 -16.90 12.42
C ILE A 29 -23.58 -17.46 13.72
N TYR A 30 -22.48 -16.90 14.24
CA TYR A 30 -22.19 -17.01 15.67
C TYR A 30 -21.71 -15.65 16.17
N GLY A 31 -22.44 -15.10 17.14
CA GLY A 31 -22.12 -13.85 17.84
C GLY A 31 -20.83 -13.98 18.66
N VAL A 32 -19.71 -14.06 17.96
CA VAL A 32 -18.38 -13.80 18.48
C VAL A 32 -18.14 -12.34 18.14
N VAL A 33 -17.90 -11.51 19.16
CA VAL A 33 -17.21 -10.23 18.96
C VAL A 33 -16.12 -10.46 17.94
N SER A 34 -16.24 -9.85 16.76
CA SER A 34 -15.16 -9.84 15.79
C SER A 34 -14.02 -9.10 16.46
N ASN A 35 -13.13 -9.84 17.14
CA ASN A 35 -11.84 -9.35 17.59
C ASN A 35 -11.00 -9.17 16.32
N SER A 36 -11.41 -8.20 15.49
CA SER A 36 -10.66 -7.75 14.35
C SER A 36 -9.43 -7.07 14.91
N ILE A 37 -8.28 -7.72 14.73
CA ILE A 37 -7.01 -7.15 15.14
C ILE A 37 -6.73 -5.99 14.18
N PRO A 38 -6.59 -4.73 14.65
CA PRO A 38 -6.28 -3.59 13.81
C PRO A 38 -5.09 -3.87 12.90
N PRO A 39 -5.14 -3.59 11.58
CA PRO A 39 -4.00 -3.84 10.70
C PRO A 39 -2.79 -2.97 11.08
N ASN A 40 -1.59 -3.46 10.77
CA ASN A 40 -0.37 -2.67 10.83
C ASN A 40 -0.15 -1.95 9.49
N VAL A 41 0.09 -0.64 9.53
CA VAL A 41 0.42 0.17 8.34
C VAL A 41 1.73 0.89 8.59
N LEU A 42 2.79 0.43 7.95
CA LEU A 42 4.11 1.05 8.04
C LEU A 42 4.30 2.01 6.86
N VAL A 43 4.55 3.28 7.15
CA VAL A 43 4.85 4.28 6.11
C VAL A 43 6.37 4.35 5.93
N ILE A 44 6.86 4.04 4.73
CA ILE A 44 8.21 4.42 4.32
C ILE A 44 8.10 5.84 3.78
N PHE A 45 8.58 6.79 4.59
CA PHE A 45 8.46 8.21 4.34
C PHE A 45 9.76 8.73 3.73
N ASP A 46 9.69 9.15 2.48
CA ASP A 46 10.84 9.72 1.78
C ASP A 46 11.36 10.97 2.48
N THR A 47 12.62 10.88 2.91
CA THR A 47 13.40 11.96 3.51
C THR A 47 14.60 12.31 2.65
N SER A 48 14.65 11.92 1.38
CA SER A 48 15.76 12.25 0.47
C SER A 48 15.89 13.76 0.26
N GLY A 49 17.06 14.20 -0.22
CA GLY A 49 17.33 15.62 -0.42
C GLY A 49 16.37 16.32 -1.40
N SER A 50 15.81 15.59 -2.38
CA SER A 50 14.83 16.13 -3.34
C SER A 50 13.54 16.60 -2.68
N MET A 51 13.19 16.04 -1.51
CA MET A 51 11.99 16.43 -0.76
C MET A 51 12.05 17.88 -0.23
N ALA A 52 13.22 18.54 -0.28
CA ALA A 52 13.37 19.96 0.02
C ALA A 52 12.81 20.88 -1.10
N THR A 53 12.54 20.34 -2.30
CA THR A 53 12.08 21.12 -3.45
C THR A 53 10.74 21.82 -3.18
N GLU A 54 10.70 23.13 -3.42
CA GLU A 54 9.49 23.96 -3.29
C GLU A 54 8.72 24.02 -4.61
N ASP A 55 7.95 22.98 -4.92
CA ASP A 55 7.16 22.88 -6.15
C ASP A 55 5.77 22.24 -5.96
N VAL A 56 5.34 22.05 -4.70
CA VAL A 56 4.00 21.56 -4.40
C VAL A 56 3.05 22.74 -4.27
N PRO A 57 1.94 22.78 -5.01
CA PRO A 57 0.95 23.84 -4.89
C PRO A 57 0.32 23.82 -3.48
N GLY A 58 0.39 24.93 -2.77
CA GLY A 58 -0.01 25.03 -1.36
C GLY A 58 -1.47 25.37 -1.10
N ASP A 59 -2.25 25.78 -2.11
CA ASP A 59 -3.68 26.03 -1.91
C ASP A 59 -4.43 24.68 -1.93
N PRO A 60 -5.27 24.39 -0.92
CA PRO A 60 -6.07 23.17 -0.91
C PRO A 60 -7.16 23.20 -1.98
N TYR A 61 -7.72 22.03 -2.30
CA TYR A 61 -8.88 21.94 -3.16
C TYR A 61 -10.10 22.61 -2.53
N GLU A 62 -10.69 23.58 -3.23
CA GLU A 62 -11.94 24.23 -2.84
C GLU A 62 -13.08 23.81 -3.78
N PRO A 63 -14.07 23.02 -3.30
CA PRO A 63 -15.11 22.44 -4.15
C PRO A 63 -16.01 23.50 -4.82
N THR A 64 -16.12 24.69 -4.24
CA THR A 64 -16.90 25.81 -4.80
C THR A 64 -16.16 26.57 -5.90
N THR A 65 -14.85 26.34 -6.04
CA THR A 65 -14.02 26.97 -7.07
C THR A 65 -14.02 26.12 -8.33
N THR A 66 -14.19 26.75 -9.49
CA THR A 66 -14.07 26.05 -10.79
C THR A 66 -12.64 26.17 -11.30
N TYR A 67 -11.97 25.04 -11.48
CA TYR A 67 -10.61 24.97 -11.98
C TYR A 67 -10.59 24.69 -13.48
N SER A 68 -9.81 25.49 -14.21
CA SER A 68 -9.55 25.28 -15.64
C SER A 68 -8.63 24.08 -15.84
N GLY A 69 -8.92 23.23 -16.82
CA GLY A 69 -8.08 22.08 -17.14
C GLY A 69 -8.66 21.22 -18.26
N GLY A 70 -8.02 20.09 -18.53
CA GLY A 70 -8.41 19.17 -19.61
C GLY A 70 -9.64 18.32 -19.30
N SER A 71 -10.02 18.18 -18.03
CA SER A 71 -11.17 17.37 -17.62
C SER A 71 -12.46 18.19 -17.65
N THR A 72 -13.58 17.55 -18.00
CA THR A 72 -14.89 18.19 -17.93
C THR A 72 -15.27 18.37 -16.47
N THR A 73 -15.37 19.62 -15.99
CA THR A 73 -15.56 19.99 -14.58
C THR A 73 -16.63 19.15 -13.85
N ASN A 74 -17.77 18.92 -14.50
CA ASN A 74 -18.92 18.25 -13.90
C ASN A 74 -18.94 16.72 -14.13
N ALA A 75 -18.01 16.18 -14.90
CA ALA A 75 -17.94 14.75 -15.18
C ALA A 75 -17.25 13.99 -14.04
N VAL A 76 -17.54 12.70 -13.93
CA VAL A 76 -16.89 11.79 -12.97
C VAL A 76 -16.05 10.80 -13.74
N TYR A 77 -14.83 10.57 -13.27
CA TYR A 77 -13.85 9.67 -13.87
C TYR A 77 -13.57 8.51 -12.91
N GLU A 78 -13.41 7.30 -13.45
CA GLU A 78 -13.03 6.09 -12.72
C GLU A 78 -11.57 5.76 -13.02
N ARG A 79 -10.80 5.41 -11.99
CA ARG A 79 -9.44 4.90 -12.16
C ARG A 79 -9.49 3.46 -12.65
N VAL A 80 -8.81 3.17 -13.76
CA VAL A 80 -8.81 1.85 -14.41
C VAL A 80 -7.37 1.46 -14.77
N TRP A 81 -7.01 0.21 -14.47
CA TRP A 81 -5.76 -0.39 -14.94
C TRP A 81 -5.91 -0.85 -16.40
N ASN A 82 -4.99 -0.45 -17.27
CA ASN A 82 -5.02 -0.81 -18.69
C ASN A 82 -4.07 -1.97 -19.07
N GLY A 83 -3.38 -2.58 -18.11
CA GLY A 83 -2.35 -3.59 -18.33
C GLY A 83 -0.93 -3.12 -18.01
N HIS A 84 -0.67 -1.81 -18.07
CA HIS A 84 0.67 -1.23 -17.85
C HIS A 84 0.67 0.04 -16.99
N SER A 85 -0.44 0.77 -16.93
CA SER A 85 -0.59 1.96 -16.08
C SER A 85 -2.05 2.18 -15.66
N TYR A 86 -2.23 2.96 -14.59
CA TYR A 86 -3.54 3.46 -14.20
C TYR A 86 -3.93 4.68 -15.04
N GLN A 87 -5.19 4.71 -15.49
CA GLN A 87 -5.75 5.82 -16.25
C GLN A 87 -7.10 6.25 -15.68
N TRP A 88 -7.45 7.52 -15.87
CA TRP A 88 -8.75 8.07 -15.50
C TRP A 88 -9.69 8.05 -16.71
N ASN A 89 -10.63 7.12 -16.69
CA ASN A 89 -11.61 6.95 -17.76
C ASN A 89 -12.93 7.63 -17.39
N LEU A 90 -13.64 8.18 -18.38
CA LEU A 90 -14.95 8.78 -18.14
C LEU A 90 -15.93 7.72 -17.59
N PHE A 91 -16.40 7.92 -16.36
CA PHE A 91 -17.39 7.05 -15.71
C PHE A 91 -18.82 7.55 -16.00
N THR A 92 -19.03 8.86 -15.87
CA THR A 92 -20.25 9.54 -16.29
C THR A 92 -19.94 10.98 -16.68
N ASN A 93 -20.66 11.51 -17.67
CA ASN A 93 -20.51 12.90 -18.12
C ASN A 93 -21.04 13.96 -17.13
N SER A 94 -21.77 13.53 -16.10
CA SER A 94 -22.27 14.43 -15.06
C SER A 94 -22.36 13.74 -13.70
N ILE A 95 -21.93 14.43 -12.65
CA ILE A 95 -22.12 14.08 -11.24
C ILE A 95 -23.61 13.88 -10.89
N ASN A 96 -24.52 14.50 -11.64
CA ASN A 96 -25.95 14.37 -11.42
C ASN A 96 -26.48 12.97 -11.75
N ASN A 97 -25.77 12.21 -12.56
CA ASN A 97 -26.13 10.82 -12.86
C ASN A 97 -25.77 9.87 -11.71
N ILE A 98 -24.90 10.27 -10.78
CA ILE A 98 -24.56 9.46 -9.61
C ILE A 98 -25.78 9.38 -8.69
N ALA A 99 -26.38 8.19 -8.61
CA ALA A 99 -27.54 7.92 -7.76
C ALA A 99 -27.14 7.52 -6.34
N CYS A 100 -25.89 7.09 -6.13
CA CYS A 100 -25.36 6.79 -4.80
C CYS A 100 -25.09 8.09 -4.04
N SER A 101 -25.90 8.39 -3.02
CA SER A 101 -25.85 9.67 -2.30
C SER A 101 -24.54 9.90 -1.55
N ALA A 102 -23.96 8.85 -0.94
CA ALA A 102 -22.68 8.93 -0.24
C ALA A 102 -21.55 9.32 -1.21
N VAL A 103 -21.34 8.52 -2.25
CA VAL A 103 -20.37 8.80 -3.33
C VAL A 103 -20.57 10.19 -3.95
N LYS A 104 -21.82 10.58 -4.20
CA LYS A 104 -22.11 11.91 -4.75
C LYS A 104 -21.73 13.02 -3.78
N SER A 105 -21.98 12.84 -2.48
CA SER A 105 -21.62 13.79 -1.44
C SER A 105 -20.12 13.99 -1.39
N ASP A 106 -19.34 12.91 -1.35
CA ASP A 106 -17.87 12.95 -1.27
C ASP A 106 -17.25 13.60 -2.51
N LEU A 107 -17.72 13.23 -3.71
CA LEU A 107 -17.27 13.86 -4.94
C LEU A 107 -17.56 15.37 -4.99
N LEU A 108 -18.62 15.84 -4.34
CA LEU A 108 -18.96 17.27 -4.27
C LEU A 108 -18.29 18.01 -3.13
N SER A 109 -17.93 17.34 -2.03
CA SER A 109 -17.33 17.96 -0.85
C SER A 109 -15.80 17.96 -0.91
N ILE A 110 -15.20 16.84 -1.32
CA ILE A 110 -13.75 16.62 -1.29
C ILE A 110 -13.17 16.30 -2.66
N GLY A 111 -14.02 16.08 -3.67
CA GLY A 111 -13.60 15.97 -5.08
C GLY A 111 -13.29 14.54 -5.54
N TYR A 112 -13.26 13.57 -4.64
CA TYR A 112 -13.00 12.15 -4.93
C TYR A 112 -13.84 11.24 -4.02
N ALA A 113 -13.93 9.96 -4.38
CA ALA A 113 -14.64 8.95 -3.57
C ALA A 113 -14.12 7.54 -3.88
N VAL A 114 -14.09 6.67 -2.87
CA VAL A 114 -13.83 5.22 -3.04
C VAL A 114 -14.94 4.40 -2.43
N ASP A 115 -15.78 3.80 -3.27
CA ASP A 115 -16.88 2.97 -2.78
C ASP A 115 -17.30 1.91 -3.82
N LYS A 116 -18.09 0.93 -3.39
CA LYS A 116 -18.82 0.03 -4.26
C LYS A 116 -19.98 0.81 -4.88
N ILE A 117 -19.91 1.03 -6.19
CA ILE A 117 -20.95 1.69 -6.98
C ILE A 117 -21.17 0.97 -8.30
N ARG A 118 -22.41 0.73 -8.71
CA ARG A 118 -22.72 0.00 -9.95
C ARG A 118 -22.50 0.88 -11.18
N ALA A 119 -21.73 0.43 -12.16
CA ALA A 119 -21.51 1.18 -13.41
C ALA A 119 -22.76 1.29 -14.31
N THR A 120 -23.77 0.43 -14.13
CA THR A 120 -24.95 0.39 -15.01
C THR A 120 -25.99 1.45 -14.70
N ASN A 121 -26.14 1.83 -13.44
CA ASN A 121 -27.17 2.76 -12.98
C ASN A 121 -26.69 3.71 -11.87
N PHE A 122 -25.40 3.66 -11.54
CA PHE A 122 -24.73 4.52 -10.57
C PHE A 122 -25.34 4.50 -9.16
N THR A 123 -26.02 3.42 -8.79
CA THR A 123 -26.52 3.17 -7.43
C THR A 123 -25.43 2.56 -6.53
N CYS A 124 -25.55 2.72 -5.22
CA CYS A 124 -24.59 2.17 -4.26
C CYS A 124 -24.54 0.63 -4.32
N GLY A 125 -23.41 0.07 -3.93
CA GLY A 125 -23.14 -1.37 -3.87
C GLY A 125 -22.64 -1.95 -5.20
N GLY A 126 -22.77 -3.28 -5.31
CA GLY A 126 -22.11 -4.07 -6.36
C GLY A 126 -20.87 -4.78 -5.82
N THR A 127 -20.15 -5.48 -6.69
CA THR A 127 -18.99 -6.30 -6.31
C THR A 127 -17.65 -5.56 -6.43
N LYS A 128 -17.60 -4.52 -7.27
CA LYS A 128 -16.37 -3.76 -7.56
C LYS A 128 -16.36 -2.43 -6.80
N LYS A 129 -15.34 -2.24 -5.98
CA LYS A 129 -14.96 -0.94 -5.40
C LYS A 129 -14.30 -0.08 -6.48
N ARG A 130 -14.61 1.21 -6.51
CA ARG A 130 -14.14 2.14 -7.56
C ARG A 130 -13.56 3.39 -6.93
N SER A 131 -12.34 3.74 -7.35
CA SER A 131 -11.77 5.07 -7.15
C SER A 131 -12.35 6.03 -8.19
N LEU A 132 -13.06 7.05 -7.73
CA LEU A 132 -13.71 8.06 -8.56
C LEU A 132 -13.15 9.45 -8.26
N ARG A 133 -13.00 10.28 -9.29
CA ARG A 133 -12.67 11.72 -9.17
C ARG A 133 -13.64 12.58 -9.95
N LEU A 134 -14.01 13.72 -9.38
CA LEU A 134 -14.72 14.78 -10.10
C LEU A 134 -13.74 15.50 -11.03
N GLY A 135 -14.18 15.83 -12.25
CA GLY A 135 -13.32 16.51 -13.22
C GLY A 135 -12.79 17.85 -12.71
N ASN A 136 -13.55 18.56 -11.86
CA ASN A 136 -13.10 19.76 -11.20
C ASN A 136 -11.88 19.52 -10.29
N PHE A 137 -11.86 18.42 -9.53
CA PHE A 137 -10.74 18.02 -8.67
C PHE A 137 -9.50 17.65 -9.50
N MET A 138 -9.70 16.93 -10.61
CA MET A 138 -8.60 16.62 -11.53
C MET A 138 -7.99 17.87 -12.16
N ASN A 139 -8.83 18.86 -12.50
CA ASN A 139 -8.34 20.15 -13.00
C ASN A 139 -7.58 20.92 -11.91
N TYR A 140 -8.04 20.89 -10.67
CA TYR A 140 -7.31 21.45 -9.53
C TYR A 140 -5.92 20.83 -9.39
N ASP A 141 -5.83 19.50 -9.35
CA ASP A 141 -4.58 18.78 -9.13
C ASP A 141 -3.56 19.04 -10.26
N ALA A 142 -4.06 19.30 -11.48
CA ALA A 142 -3.25 19.69 -12.62
C ALA A 142 -2.94 21.21 -12.72
N SER A 143 -3.65 22.06 -11.97
CA SER A 143 -3.59 23.53 -12.14
C SER A 143 -2.36 24.18 -11.54
N GLY A 144 -1.79 23.58 -10.50
CA GLY A 144 -0.65 24.17 -9.79
C GLY A 144 -0.99 25.40 -8.95
N VAL A 145 -2.24 25.53 -8.49
CA VAL A 145 -2.72 26.72 -7.75
C VAL A 145 -2.13 26.85 -6.34
N GLY A 146 -1.78 28.08 -5.97
CA GLY A 146 -1.27 28.43 -4.64
C GLY A 146 0.23 28.72 -4.63
N LEU A 147 0.72 29.14 -3.47
CA LEU A 147 2.16 29.33 -3.26
C LEU A 147 2.84 27.96 -3.16
N SER A 148 3.99 27.81 -3.83
CA SER A 148 4.77 26.58 -3.73
C SER A 148 5.24 26.34 -2.30
N GLN A 149 5.04 25.12 -1.82
CA GLN A 149 5.55 24.59 -0.56
C GLN A 149 6.56 23.48 -0.83
N SER A 150 7.43 23.20 0.14
CA SER A 150 8.35 22.08 0.04
C SER A 150 7.60 20.75 0.11
N ARG A 151 8.03 19.77 -0.69
CA ARG A 151 7.43 18.43 -0.72
C ARG A 151 7.37 17.79 0.67
N ILE A 152 8.45 17.88 1.44
CA ILE A 152 8.50 17.36 2.81
C ILE A 152 7.44 18.00 3.72
N SER A 153 7.23 19.32 3.63
CA SER A 153 6.27 20.03 4.50
C SER A 153 4.84 19.60 4.22
N VAL A 154 4.50 19.42 2.94
CA VAL A 154 3.18 18.95 2.52
C VAL A 154 2.97 17.51 2.96
N ALA A 155 3.96 16.64 2.74
CA ALA A 155 3.88 15.25 3.17
C ALA A 155 3.74 15.11 4.69
N GLN A 156 4.45 15.93 5.48
CA GLN A 156 4.32 15.98 6.93
C GLN A 156 2.91 16.37 7.38
N GLN A 157 2.34 17.41 6.75
CA GLN A 157 0.98 17.85 7.04
C GLN A 157 -0.05 16.76 6.71
N VAL A 158 0.01 16.21 5.50
CA VAL A 158 -0.94 15.18 5.04
C VAL A 158 -0.87 13.93 5.91
N LEU A 159 0.33 13.44 6.23
CA LEU A 159 0.48 12.26 7.07
C LEU A 159 0.00 12.53 8.51
N THR A 160 0.25 13.73 9.04
CA THR A 160 -0.28 14.14 10.35
C THR A 160 -1.81 14.10 10.36
N ASP A 161 -2.45 14.66 9.34
CA ASP A 161 -3.91 14.67 9.23
C ASP A 161 -4.48 13.26 9.09
N LEU A 162 -3.85 12.41 8.26
CA LEU A 162 -4.22 10.99 8.10
C LEU A 162 -4.19 10.25 9.44
N ILE A 163 -3.12 10.42 10.22
CA ILE A 163 -2.94 9.79 11.52
C ILE A 163 -4.04 10.25 12.50
N TYR A 164 -4.43 11.53 12.49
CA TYR A 164 -5.52 12.01 13.35
C TYR A 164 -6.89 11.47 12.94
N GLN A 165 -7.16 11.37 11.63
CA GLN A 165 -8.47 11.01 11.10
C GLN A 165 -8.73 9.50 11.08
N THR A 166 -7.67 8.69 11.02
CA THR A 166 -7.79 7.22 10.93
C THR A 166 -7.78 6.58 12.32
N ASN A 167 -8.81 5.83 12.65
CA ASN A 167 -8.86 4.98 13.85
C ASN A 167 -8.74 3.51 13.47
N ASP A 168 -8.53 2.63 14.46
CA ASP A 168 -8.48 1.17 14.26
C ASP A 168 -7.40 0.69 13.28
N VAL A 169 -6.31 1.47 13.15
CA VAL A 169 -5.09 1.15 12.39
C VAL A 169 -3.87 1.43 13.27
N ARG A 170 -2.88 0.54 13.22
CA ARG A 170 -1.59 0.72 13.92
C ARG A 170 -0.55 1.25 12.94
N PHE A 171 -0.30 2.56 13.01
CA PHE A 171 0.68 3.19 12.14
C PHE A 171 2.09 3.11 12.71
N GLY A 172 3.06 2.90 11.83
CA GLY A 172 4.49 3.07 12.10
C GLY A 172 5.15 3.84 10.95
N MET A 173 6.42 4.19 11.12
CA MET A 173 7.17 4.96 10.12
C MET A 173 8.64 4.56 10.07
N MET A 174 9.14 4.44 8.84
CA MET A 174 10.56 4.37 8.52
C MET A 174 10.96 5.57 7.66
N VAL A 175 12.23 5.94 7.76
CA VAL A 175 12.87 6.97 6.91
C VAL A 175 14.17 6.43 6.36
N PHE A 176 14.75 7.13 5.40
CA PHE A 176 16.02 6.73 4.79
C PHE A 176 17.21 7.01 5.70
N ASN A 177 18.21 6.15 5.62
CA ASN A 177 19.54 6.44 6.14
C ASN A 177 20.32 7.32 5.16
N PHE A 178 21.41 7.92 5.63
CA PHE A 178 22.24 8.80 4.81
C PHE A 178 23.09 8.08 3.76
N ASN A 179 23.10 6.75 3.78
CA ASN A 179 23.94 5.90 2.95
C ASN A 179 25.41 6.32 2.94
N SER A 180 25.96 6.49 4.16
CA SER A 180 27.36 6.88 4.37
C SER A 180 28.31 5.69 4.56
N THR A 181 27.76 4.53 4.93
CA THR A 181 28.44 3.24 5.14
C THR A 181 27.44 2.10 4.92
N ASP A 182 27.91 0.85 4.78
CA ASP A 182 27.02 -0.33 4.63
C ASP A 182 26.12 -0.57 5.86
N ASP A 183 26.59 -0.16 7.06
CA ASP A 183 25.83 -0.19 8.31
C ASP A 183 24.97 1.08 8.49
N ASN A 184 24.77 1.82 7.40
CA ASN A 184 23.94 3.02 7.31
C ASN A 184 23.32 3.15 5.89
N SER A 185 23.15 2.04 5.17
CA SER A 185 22.40 1.99 3.89
C SER A 185 20.90 1.82 4.14
N GLY A 186 20.07 1.77 3.10
CA GLY A 186 18.63 1.59 3.26
C GLY A 186 17.96 2.60 4.17
N GLY A 187 17.14 2.11 5.11
CA GLY A 187 16.39 2.94 6.04
C GLY A 187 16.38 2.41 7.46
N HIS A 188 15.68 3.12 8.33
CA HIS A 188 15.53 2.73 9.73
C HIS A 188 14.15 3.10 10.28
N LEU A 189 13.73 2.36 11.30
CA LEU A 189 12.47 2.57 12.02
C LEU A 189 12.60 3.77 12.95
N VAL A 190 11.72 4.77 12.76
CA VAL A 190 11.63 5.95 13.63
C VAL A 190 10.41 5.90 14.55
N ALA A 191 9.37 5.16 14.17
CA ALA A 191 8.22 4.86 15.01
C ALA A 191 7.68 3.45 14.73
N PRO A 192 7.57 2.57 15.75
CA PRO A 192 6.99 1.24 15.56
C PRO A 192 5.48 1.31 15.35
N CYS A 193 4.92 0.33 14.61
CA CYS A 193 3.48 0.16 14.46
C CYS A 193 2.81 -0.01 15.83
N SER A 194 2.04 0.99 16.24
CA SER A 194 1.43 1.06 17.57
C SER A 194 0.04 1.69 17.51
N ALA A 195 -0.77 1.40 18.52
CA ALA A 195 -2.01 2.16 18.76
C ALA A 195 -1.71 3.56 19.34
N ASP A 196 -0.54 3.73 19.98
CA ASP A 196 -0.07 5.04 20.42
C ASP A 196 0.49 5.83 19.24
N LYS A 197 -0.20 6.92 18.90
CA LYS A 197 0.13 7.81 17.78
C LYS A 197 1.21 8.83 18.14
N ALA A 198 1.50 9.06 19.42
CA ALA A 198 2.39 10.16 19.83
C ALA A 198 3.85 10.01 19.32
N PRO A 199 4.50 8.82 19.40
CA PRO A 199 5.83 8.62 18.83
C PRO A 199 5.86 8.84 17.32
N LEU A 200 4.81 8.41 16.63
CA LEU A 200 4.68 8.58 15.18
C LEU A 200 4.53 10.06 14.81
N LEU A 201 3.64 10.81 15.47
CA LEU A 201 3.46 12.25 15.22
C LEU A 201 4.76 13.02 15.46
N ALA A 202 5.54 12.64 16.48
CA ALA A 202 6.86 13.21 16.71
C ALA A 202 7.87 12.84 15.60
N ALA A 203 7.84 11.60 15.09
CA ALA A 203 8.68 11.19 13.98
C ALA A 203 8.35 11.95 12.69
N VAL A 204 7.07 12.13 12.38
CA VAL A 204 6.62 12.93 11.21
C VAL A 204 7.11 14.37 11.33
N ALA A 205 6.91 15.03 12.46
CA ALA A 205 7.35 16.41 12.67
C ALA A 205 8.88 16.60 12.58
N ASN A 206 9.66 15.56 12.89
CA ASN A 206 11.12 15.61 12.88
C ASN A 206 11.75 15.12 11.56
N ALA A 207 10.95 14.57 10.63
CA ALA A 207 11.44 14.17 9.32
C ALA A 207 12.02 15.40 8.59
N SER A 208 13.22 15.24 8.02
CA SER A 208 13.91 16.33 7.32
C SER A 208 14.52 15.84 6.02
N PRO A 209 14.50 16.66 4.95
CA PRO A 209 14.93 16.24 3.63
C PRO A 209 16.45 16.27 3.51
N SER A 210 17.08 15.11 3.43
CA SER A 210 18.52 14.94 3.29
C SER A 210 18.91 13.53 2.81
N GLY A 211 20.05 13.43 2.13
CA GLY A 211 20.59 12.16 1.69
C GLY A 211 19.96 11.64 0.40
N TRP A 212 20.02 10.31 0.24
CA TRP A 212 19.71 9.56 -0.99
C TRP A 212 18.33 8.91 -0.93
N THR A 213 17.99 8.13 -1.95
CA THR A 213 16.70 7.46 -2.12
C THR A 213 16.87 5.92 -2.19
N PRO A 214 17.30 5.25 -1.10
CA PRO A 214 17.58 3.81 -1.08
C PRO A 214 16.29 2.98 -0.91
N LEU A 215 15.46 2.92 -1.96
CA LEU A 215 14.10 2.38 -1.89
C LEU A 215 14.06 0.88 -1.57
N ALA A 216 14.75 0.04 -2.36
CA ALA A 216 14.74 -1.42 -2.23
C ALA A 216 15.32 -1.86 -0.88
N GLU A 217 16.44 -1.25 -0.48
CA GLU A 217 17.06 -1.52 0.82
C GLU A 217 16.16 -1.13 2.00
N THR A 218 15.46 0.00 1.90
CA THR A 218 14.52 0.43 2.94
C THR A 218 13.31 -0.49 3.03
N LEU A 219 12.78 -0.95 1.90
CA LEU A 219 11.69 -1.92 1.89
C LEU A 219 12.14 -3.28 2.45
N ALA A 220 13.37 -3.71 2.17
CA ALA A 220 13.93 -4.93 2.74
C ALA A 220 14.08 -4.79 4.27
N GLU A 221 14.49 -3.63 4.76
CA GLU A 221 14.53 -3.35 6.19
C GLU A 221 13.13 -3.37 6.83
N ALA A 222 12.11 -2.84 6.14
CA ALA A 222 10.71 -2.92 6.58
C ALA A 222 10.23 -4.37 6.73
N GLY A 223 10.66 -5.27 5.82
CA GLY A 223 10.40 -6.70 5.94
C GLY A 223 11.08 -7.33 7.15
N LEU A 224 12.33 -6.97 7.46
CA LEU A 224 13.03 -7.44 8.68
C LEU A 224 12.34 -6.94 9.95
N TYR A 225 11.85 -5.70 9.95
CA TYR A 225 11.01 -5.18 11.02
C TYR A 225 9.74 -6.01 11.20
N CYS A 226 9.03 -6.26 10.11
CA CYS A 226 7.82 -7.09 10.09
C CYS A 226 8.08 -8.51 10.62
N ALA A 227 9.20 -9.14 10.22
CA ALA A 227 9.58 -10.49 10.63
C ALA A 227 10.26 -10.57 12.03
N GLY A 228 10.53 -9.43 12.67
CA GLY A 228 11.23 -9.37 13.97
C GLY A 228 12.66 -9.91 13.90
N LYS A 229 13.39 -9.58 12.82
CA LYS A 229 14.75 -10.06 12.56
C LYS A 229 15.80 -9.00 12.92
N PRO A 230 17.08 -9.39 13.02
CA PRO A 230 18.18 -8.44 13.04
C PRO A 230 18.13 -7.51 11.83
N SER A 231 18.45 -6.24 12.05
CA SER A 231 18.59 -5.25 11.00
C SER A 231 19.73 -5.61 10.05
N TRP A 232 19.57 -5.30 8.75
CA TRP A 232 20.68 -5.35 7.82
C TRP A 232 21.53 -4.09 7.90
N PHE A 233 20.92 -2.91 8.03
CA PHE A 233 21.61 -1.63 7.82
C PHE A 233 21.71 -0.74 9.06
N ASN A 234 21.39 -1.26 10.24
CA ASN A 234 21.41 -0.54 11.51
C ASN A 234 22.11 -1.41 12.56
N SER A 235 23.43 -1.23 12.68
CA SER A 235 24.29 -2.09 13.51
C SER A 235 23.79 -2.19 14.95
N GLY A 236 23.68 -3.42 15.46
CA GLY A 236 23.20 -3.70 16.82
C GLY A 236 21.68 -3.64 17.01
N VAL A 237 20.90 -3.35 15.96
CA VAL A 237 19.44 -3.34 16.02
C VAL A 237 18.88 -4.74 15.73
N THR A 238 17.96 -5.19 16.59
CA THR A 238 17.09 -6.34 16.32
C THR A 238 15.65 -5.90 16.54
N TYR A 239 14.82 -6.09 15.52
CA TYR A 239 13.46 -5.61 15.56
C TYR A 239 12.55 -6.50 16.39
N THR A 240 11.55 -5.87 17.00
CA THR A 240 10.38 -6.58 17.54
C THR A 240 9.28 -6.53 16.50
N SER A 241 8.84 -7.70 16.03
CA SER A 241 7.77 -7.81 15.03
C SER A 241 6.49 -7.13 15.53
N PRO A 242 5.83 -6.29 14.70
CA PRO A 242 4.51 -5.76 15.02
C PRO A 242 3.39 -6.78 14.78
N MET A 243 3.66 -7.88 14.07
CA MET A 243 2.70 -8.90 13.69
C MET A 243 2.24 -9.66 14.92
N THR A 244 0.92 -9.71 15.11
CA THR A 244 0.31 -10.41 16.24
C THR A 244 -0.79 -11.35 15.77
N THR A 245 -1.17 -12.26 16.66
CA THR A 245 -2.27 -13.21 16.49
C THR A 245 -3.19 -13.11 17.70
N ASN A 246 -4.44 -13.55 17.54
CA ASN A 246 -5.35 -13.67 18.68
C ASN A 246 -4.82 -14.74 19.64
N LYS A 247 -4.45 -14.32 20.86
CA LYS A 247 -4.01 -15.19 21.94
C LYS A 247 -4.87 -15.00 23.20
N ASP A 248 -5.09 -16.07 23.95
CA ASP A 248 -5.69 -15.98 25.28
C ASP A 248 -4.70 -15.38 26.30
N ALA A 249 -5.17 -15.13 27.52
CA ALA A 249 -4.33 -14.59 28.60
C ALA A 249 -3.17 -15.53 29.01
N ALA A 250 -3.20 -16.79 28.59
CA ALA A 250 -2.14 -17.78 28.81
C ALA A 250 -1.17 -17.88 27.61
N GLY A 251 -1.38 -17.11 26.53
CA GLY A 251 -0.54 -17.07 25.34
C GLY A 251 -0.88 -18.12 24.27
N ASN A 252 -1.96 -18.88 24.42
CA ASN A 252 -2.40 -19.86 23.42
C ASN A 252 -3.17 -19.18 22.29
N LEU A 253 -2.97 -19.64 21.07
CA LEU A 253 -3.72 -19.15 19.90
C LEU A 253 -5.22 -19.44 20.04
N LEU A 254 -6.05 -18.44 19.77
CA LEU A 254 -7.52 -18.53 19.84
C LEU A 254 -8.13 -18.70 18.44
N PRO A 255 -9.08 -19.63 18.24
CA PRO A 255 -9.90 -19.72 17.03
C PRO A 255 -11.09 -18.74 17.03
N PRO A 256 -11.55 -18.22 15.85
CA PRO A 256 -10.81 -18.26 14.59
C PRO A 256 -9.49 -17.50 14.76
N MET A 257 -8.44 -17.91 14.03
CA MET A 257 -7.12 -17.27 14.08
C MET A 257 -7.00 -16.21 12.97
N PRO A 258 -7.65 -15.03 13.04
CA PRO A 258 -7.31 -13.98 12.10
C PRO A 258 -5.90 -13.52 12.44
N CYS A 259 -5.08 -13.50 11.43
CA CYS A 259 -3.78 -12.87 11.50
C CYS A 259 -3.94 -11.38 11.27
N GLN A 260 -3.15 -10.58 11.99
CA GLN A 260 -3.08 -9.15 11.75
C GLN A 260 -2.55 -8.90 10.33
N LYS A 261 -3.33 -8.19 9.52
CA LYS A 261 -2.88 -7.77 8.17
C LYS A 261 -1.78 -6.73 8.29
N ASN A 262 -0.80 -6.79 7.40
CA ASN A 262 0.37 -5.92 7.42
C ASN A 262 0.53 -5.25 6.06
N TYR A 263 0.72 -3.95 6.10
CA TYR A 263 0.80 -3.11 4.91
C TYR A 263 2.00 -2.20 5.01
N VAL A 264 2.64 -1.96 3.87
CA VAL A 264 3.63 -0.89 3.71
C VAL A 264 3.08 0.12 2.71
N ILE A 265 3.16 1.40 3.05
CA ILE A 265 2.92 2.51 2.12
C ILE A 265 4.27 3.17 1.88
N LEU A 266 4.83 2.98 0.69
CA LEU A 266 6.07 3.64 0.27
C LEU A 266 5.72 4.89 -0.53
N MET A 267 6.04 6.05 0.02
CA MET A 267 5.86 7.34 -0.66
C MET A 267 7.24 7.90 -1.00
N THR A 268 7.48 8.27 -2.26
CA THR A 268 8.75 8.85 -2.72
C THR A 268 8.55 9.89 -3.83
N ASP A 269 9.49 10.82 -3.95
CA ASP A 269 9.50 11.85 -4.99
C ASP A 269 10.55 11.65 -6.10
N GLY A 270 11.33 10.57 -6.02
CA GLY A 270 12.47 10.35 -6.89
C GLY A 270 12.73 8.88 -7.21
N GLU A 271 13.53 8.67 -8.25
CA GLU A 271 14.05 7.34 -8.61
C GLU A 271 15.04 6.84 -7.54
N PRO A 272 15.25 5.52 -7.43
CA PRO A 272 16.27 4.95 -6.56
C PRO A 272 17.65 5.60 -6.78
N THR A 273 18.32 5.98 -5.69
CA THR A 273 19.71 6.43 -5.70
C THR A 273 20.44 5.89 -4.49
N TYR A 274 21.68 5.42 -4.70
CA TYR A 274 22.42 4.65 -3.71
C TYR A 274 21.51 3.55 -3.13
N ASP A 275 20.95 2.71 -4.00
CA ASP A 275 19.99 1.67 -3.61
C ASP A 275 20.63 0.30 -3.81
N GLY A 276 21.58 0.03 -2.93
CA GLY A 276 22.49 -1.10 -2.98
C GLY A 276 23.71 -0.69 -2.16
N ASP A 277 23.95 -1.44 -1.10
CA ASP A 277 24.95 -1.19 -0.07
C ASP A 277 26.21 -0.50 -0.60
N THR A 278 26.56 0.63 0.02
CA THR A 278 27.53 1.62 -0.48
C THR A 278 28.85 1.06 -0.99
N ASN A 279 29.34 -0.03 -0.37
CA ASN A 279 30.60 -0.62 -0.77
C ASN A 279 30.48 -1.55 -1.99
N ALA A 280 29.34 -2.18 -2.26
CA ALA A 280 29.20 -3.10 -3.39
C ALA A 280 29.50 -2.45 -4.74
N TYR A 281 29.06 -1.20 -4.93
CA TYR A 281 29.31 -0.45 -6.17
C TYR A 281 30.76 0.06 -6.30
N THR A 282 31.49 0.21 -5.20
CA THR A 282 32.86 0.73 -5.19
C THR A 282 33.93 -0.36 -5.11
N ASP A 283 33.60 -1.53 -4.54
CA ASP A 283 34.53 -2.64 -4.32
C ASP A 283 34.20 -3.93 -5.08
N GLY A 284 33.05 -3.97 -5.77
CA GLY A 284 32.60 -5.10 -6.58
C GLY A 284 32.01 -6.28 -5.79
N ARG A 285 31.62 -6.08 -4.53
CA ARG A 285 30.90 -7.08 -3.73
C ARG A 285 29.46 -7.27 -4.22
N VAL A 286 28.90 -8.42 -3.87
CA VAL A 286 27.48 -8.75 -4.06
C VAL A 286 26.69 -8.04 -2.95
N THR A 287 25.66 -7.30 -3.32
CA THR A 287 24.82 -6.57 -2.35
C THR A 287 24.05 -7.52 -1.44
N LYS A 288 23.65 -7.05 -0.25
CA LYS A 288 22.73 -7.82 0.62
C LYS A 288 21.42 -8.21 -0.09
N LEU A 289 20.91 -7.37 -1.00
CA LEU A 289 19.71 -7.66 -1.79
C LEU A 289 19.91 -8.87 -2.71
N VAL A 290 21.12 -9.10 -3.22
CA VAL A 290 21.40 -10.20 -4.16
C VAL A 290 21.85 -11.47 -3.44
N GLY A 291 22.80 -11.35 -2.51
CA GLY A 291 23.49 -12.50 -1.90
C GLY A 291 23.30 -12.62 -0.40
N GLY A 292 22.62 -11.67 0.24
CA GLY A 292 22.39 -11.68 1.68
C GLY A 292 21.38 -12.72 2.09
N THR A 293 21.66 -13.43 3.18
CA THR A 293 20.66 -14.27 3.85
C THR A 293 19.62 -13.37 4.49
N TYR A 294 18.39 -13.49 4.02
CA TYR A 294 17.25 -12.69 4.44
C TYR A 294 16.34 -13.48 5.39
N ILE A 295 15.04 -13.21 5.34
CA ILE A 295 14.01 -13.90 6.10
C ILE A 295 13.99 -15.38 5.70
N ASN A 296 13.69 -16.25 6.66
CA ASN A 296 13.65 -17.72 6.50
C ASN A 296 14.94 -18.40 6.00
N GLY A 297 16.05 -17.67 5.87
CA GLY A 297 17.29 -18.18 5.30
C GLY A 297 17.36 -18.04 3.76
N ASP A 298 16.40 -17.37 3.14
CA ASP A 298 16.31 -17.19 1.70
C ASP A 298 17.20 -16.04 1.21
N THR A 299 17.26 -15.86 -0.11
CA THR A 299 17.81 -14.68 -0.80
C THR A 299 16.69 -13.98 -1.55
N ILE A 300 16.78 -12.65 -1.70
CA ILE A 300 15.84 -11.89 -2.54
C ILE A 300 16.23 -12.08 -4.01
N GLY A 301 17.33 -11.45 -4.45
CA GLY A 301 17.75 -11.51 -5.86
C GLY A 301 16.70 -10.99 -6.83
N ASP A 302 16.73 -11.49 -8.08
CA ASP A 302 15.68 -11.34 -9.10
C ASP A 302 14.53 -12.30 -8.74
N TYR A 303 13.70 -11.88 -7.79
CA TYR A 303 12.62 -12.67 -7.22
C TYR A 303 11.37 -12.67 -8.09
N ASP A 304 11.17 -11.62 -8.88
CA ASP A 304 10.06 -11.53 -9.82
C ASP A 304 10.31 -12.20 -11.17
N GLY A 305 11.59 -12.44 -11.50
CA GLY A 305 12.03 -13.19 -12.66
C GLY A 305 11.94 -12.41 -13.96
N ASP A 306 11.87 -11.08 -13.90
CA ASP A 306 11.76 -10.22 -15.07
C ASP A 306 13.13 -9.97 -15.75
N GLY A 307 14.23 -10.19 -15.04
CA GLY A 307 15.60 -10.02 -15.51
C GLY A 307 16.01 -8.56 -15.74
N SER A 308 15.31 -7.61 -15.12
CA SER A 308 15.59 -6.18 -15.20
C SER A 308 16.70 -5.75 -14.23
N ASP A 309 17.07 -6.57 -13.24
CA ASP A 309 18.01 -6.21 -12.18
C ASP A 309 19.50 -6.09 -12.57
N PRO A 310 20.25 -5.14 -11.95
CA PRO A 310 19.78 -4.08 -11.06
C PRO A 310 19.17 -2.89 -11.82
N GLY A 311 18.95 -3.00 -13.14
CA GLY A 311 18.46 -1.91 -13.97
C GLY A 311 19.55 -0.91 -14.37
N SER A 312 19.13 0.17 -15.02
CA SER A 312 20.01 1.25 -15.47
C SER A 312 19.58 2.57 -14.85
N TYR A 313 20.12 2.85 -13.67
CA TYR A 313 19.82 4.06 -12.89
C TYR A 313 21.01 5.01 -12.79
N GLY A 314 20.73 6.30 -12.58
CA GLY A 314 21.75 7.25 -12.15
C GLY A 314 22.16 7.00 -10.70
N MET A 315 23.36 7.45 -10.31
CA MET A 315 23.79 7.51 -8.90
C MET A 315 23.61 6.19 -8.12
N TYR A 316 23.90 5.05 -8.74
CA TYR A 316 23.86 3.73 -8.09
C TYR A 316 22.47 3.31 -7.56
N GLY A 317 21.39 3.69 -8.24
CA GLY A 317 20.06 3.13 -8.00
C GLY A 317 19.92 1.68 -8.48
N SER A 318 18.83 1.01 -8.09
CA SER A 318 18.51 -0.34 -8.54
C SER A 318 17.01 -0.59 -8.77
N ASP A 319 16.69 -1.66 -9.49
CA ASP A 319 15.31 -2.10 -9.76
C ASP A 319 14.75 -3.06 -8.69
N TYR A 320 15.58 -3.58 -7.76
CA TYR A 320 15.21 -4.61 -6.78
C TYR A 320 14.01 -4.29 -5.85
N LEU A 321 13.44 -3.08 -5.92
CA LEU A 321 12.33 -2.68 -5.07
C LEU A 321 11.10 -3.56 -5.30
N ASP A 322 10.81 -3.93 -6.55
CA ASP A 322 9.67 -4.79 -6.87
C ASP A 322 9.92 -6.27 -6.57
N ASP A 323 11.16 -6.75 -6.64
CA ASP A 323 11.57 -8.05 -6.10
C ASP A 323 11.36 -8.16 -4.60
N VAL A 324 11.80 -7.15 -3.85
CA VAL A 324 11.61 -7.09 -2.40
C VAL A 324 10.11 -7.11 -2.11
N ALA A 325 9.31 -6.29 -2.80
CA ALA A 325 7.86 -6.26 -2.62
C ALA A 325 7.22 -7.62 -2.92
N LYS A 326 7.66 -8.29 -4.00
CA LYS A 326 7.19 -9.64 -4.34
C LYS A 326 7.55 -10.66 -3.28
N TYR A 327 8.79 -10.66 -2.79
CA TYR A 327 9.23 -11.55 -1.72
C TYR A 327 8.35 -11.37 -0.48
N LEU A 328 8.13 -10.12 -0.07
CA LEU A 328 7.33 -9.80 1.11
C LEU A 328 5.85 -10.17 0.95
N TYR A 329 5.33 -10.13 -0.27
CA TYR A 329 3.97 -10.54 -0.57
C TYR A 329 3.82 -12.07 -0.65
N ASP A 330 4.76 -12.78 -1.27
CA ASP A 330 4.64 -14.21 -1.56
C ASP A 330 4.93 -15.11 -0.34
N ASN A 331 5.82 -14.68 0.56
CA ASN A 331 6.31 -15.50 1.65
C ASN A 331 5.60 -15.25 2.99
N ASP A 332 5.62 -16.27 3.85
CA ASP A 332 5.25 -16.13 5.26
C ASP A 332 6.46 -15.61 6.05
N LEU A 333 6.38 -14.37 6.53
CA LEU A 333 7.51 -13.69 7.17
C LEU A 333 7.66 -14.09 8.63
N ASN A 334 6.65 -14.72 9.23
CA ASN A 334 6.68 -15.11 10.62
C ASN A 334 5.95 -16.45 10.86
N SER A 335 6.65 -17.54 10.52
CA SER A 335 6.17 -18.92 10.71
C SER A 335 5.92 -19.33 12.17
N SER A 336 6.31 -18.50 13.14
CA SER A 336 5.97 -18.72 14.56
C SER A 336 4.55 -18.27 14.92
N LEU A 337 3.88 -17.55 14.00
CA LEU A 337 2.49 -17.13 14.11
C LEU A 337 1.62 -18.09 13.29
N GLY A 338 0.74 -18.83 13.98
CA GLY A 338 -0.06 -19.91 13.39
C GLY A 338 0.16 -21.27 14.08
N THR A 339 -0.55 -22.31 13.65
CA THR A 339 -0.47 -23.67 14.23
C THR A 339 -0.04 -24.69 13.18
N VAL A 340 1.18 -25.22 13.24
CA VAL A 340 1.71 -26.21 12.27
C VAL A 340 0.67 -27.28 11.86
N GLY A 341 0.32 -27.32 10.57
CA GLY A 341 -0.55 -28.36 9.99
C GLY A 341 -1.95 -27.90 9.55
N GLU A 342 -2.37 -26.68 9.85
CA GLU A 342 -3.59 -26.08 9.27
C GLU A 342 -3.23 -25.13 8.11
N SER A 343 -4.17 -24.91 7.18
CA SER A 343 -3.98 -24.02 6.04
C SER A 343 -4.09 -22.56 6.47
N PHE A 344 -2.98 -21.94 6.92
CA PHE A 344 -2.95 -20.54 7.35
C PHE A 344 -2.94 -19.56 6.17
N GLU A 345 -3.42 -18.35 6.44
CA GLU A 345 -3.00 -17.18 5.69
C GLU A 345 -1.56 -16.82 6.12
N LYS A 346 -0.65 -16.77 5.15
CA LYS A 346 0.74 -16.30 5.34
C LYS A 346 0.81 -14.95 6.06
N GLN A 347 1.78 -14.75 6.95
CA GLN A 347 2.10 -13.42 7.51
C GLN A 347 2.92 -12.62 6.51
N ASN A 348 2.27 -12.19 5.44
CA ASN A 348 2.90 -11.40 4.39
C ASN A 348 2.68 -9.89 4.61
N VAL A 349 3.27 -9.11 3.73
CA VAL A 349 3.06 -7.66 3.63
C VAL A 349 2.48 -7.33 2.26
N VAL A 350 1.48 -6.46 2.24
CA VAL A 350 0.97 -5.85 1.01
C VAL A 350 1.59 -4.47 0.84
N VAL A 351 2.16 -4.17 -0.32
CA VAL A 351 2.90 -2.93 -0.58
C VAL A 351 2.10 -2.01 -1.50
N TYR A 352 1.78 -0.81 -0.99
CA TYR A 352 1.26 0.30 -1.77
C TYR A 352 2.38 1.29 -2.04
N THR A 353 2.32 1.96 -3.20
CA THR A 353 3.30 2.98 -3.58
C THR A 353 2.60 4.29 -3.93
N ILE A 354 3.25 5.40 -3.57
CA ILE A 354 2.83 6.76 -3.92
C ILE A 354 4.02 7.48 -4.56
N GLY A 355 3.88 7.82 -5.84
CA GLY A 355 4.79 8.73 -6.53
C GLY A 355 4.35 10.17 -6.28
N PHE A 356 5.06 10.87 -5.40
CA PHE A 356 4.76 12.26 -5.08
C PHE A 356 5.57 13.18 -6.00
N LYS A 357 4.91 13.97 -6.85
CA LYS A 357 5.56 14.78 -7.90
C LYS A 357 6.38 13.95 -8.91
N THR A 358 6.09 12.66 -9.01
CA THR A 358 6.79 11.73 -9.91
C THR A 358 5.87 10.59 -10.37
N GLU A 359 6.11 10.09 -11.58
CA GLU A 359 5.45 8.89 -12.11
C GLU A 359 6.53 7.89 -12.55
N GLN A 360 6.60 6.73 -11.89
CA GLN A 360 7.68 5.76 -12.08
C GLN A 360 7.12 4.37 -12.36
N LYS A 361 7.70 3.69 -13.36
CA LYS A 361 7.31 2.30 -13.68
C LYS A 361 7.66 1.35 -12.55
N LEU A 362 8.84 1.50 -11.95
CA LEU A 362 9.27 0.69 -10.82
C LEU A 362 8.25 0.71 -9.68
N LEU A 363 7.75 1.89 -9.27
CA LEU A 363 6.71 1.99 -8.24
C LEU A 363 5.42 1.28 -8.63
N SER A 364 5.06 1.26 -9.92
CA SER A 364 3.90 0.53 -10.42
C SER A 364 4.11 -0.98 -10.36
N TYR A 365 5.28 -1.48 -10.76
CA TYR A 365 5.62 -2.91 -10.67
C TYR A 365 5.73 -3.36 -9.22
N THR A 366 6.35 -2.55 -8.37
CA THR A 366 6.44 -2.75 -6.92
C THR A 366 5.07 -2.96 -6.28
N ALA A 367 4.11 -2.10 -6.58
CA ALA A 367 2.76 -2.26 -6.05
C ALA A 367 2.07 -3.52 -6.59
N GLN A 368 2.22 -3.82 -7.88
CA GLN A 368 1.64 -5.01 -8.50
C GLN A 368 2.20 -6.30 -7.90
N ASN A 369 3.52 -6.41 -7.83
CA ASN A 369 4.25 -7.54 -7.27
C ASN A 369 4.03 -7.66 -5.75
N GLY A 370 3.89 -6.54 -5.05
CA GLY A 370 3.55 -6.45 -3.63
C GLY A 370 2.06 -6.62 -3.30
N GLY A 371 1.21 -6.88 -4.29
CA GLY A 371 -0.23 -7.12 -4.10
C GLY A 371 -1.08 -5.88 -3.74
N GLY A 372 -0.52 -4.67 -3.84
CA GLY A 372 -1.18 -3.40 -3.58
C GLY A 372 -1.47 -2.59 -4.85
N LEU A 373 -1.59 -1.27 -4.68
CA LEU A 373 -1.93 -0.33 -5.75
C LEU A 373 -0.95 0.85 -5.78
N TYR A 374 -0.71 1.38 -6.98
CA TYR A 374 0.12 2.55 -7.22
C TYR A 374 -0.72 3.81 -7.37
N TYR A 375 -0.30 4.89 -6.69
CA TYR A 375 -0.93 6.20 -6.73
C TYR A 375 0.10 7.27 -7.10
N THR A 376 -0.38 8.35 -7.71
CA THR A 376 0.42 9.56 -7.92
C THR A 376 -0.29 10.76 -7.30
N ALA A 377 0.51 11.73 -6.85
CA ALA A 377 0.01 12.96 -6.24
C ALA A 377 0.88 14.15 -6.66
N ASN A 378 0.24 15.27 -7.00
CA ASN A 378 0.94 16.49 -7.42
C ASN A 378 0.69 17.70 -6.51
N SER A 379 -0.21 17.55 -5.54
CA SER A 379 -0.70 18.58 -4.62
C SER A 379 -0.94 17.99 -3.23
N ALA A 380 -1.15 18.85 -2.23
CA ALA A 380 -1.54 18.43 -0.89
C ALA A 380 -2.82 17.60 -0.90
N SER A 381 -3.90 18.09 -1.54
CA SER A 381 -5.17 17.35 -1.59
C SER A 381 -5.07 16.08 -2.46
N GLY A 382 -4.22 16.06 -3.49
CA GLY A 382 -3.93 14.85 -4.25
C GLY A 382 -3.22 13.78 -3.41
N LEU A 383 -2.29 14.19 -2.53
CA LEU A 383 -1.60 13.29 -1.61
C LEU A 383 -2.54 12.80 -0.51
N THR A 384 -3.39 13.67 0.05
CA THR A 384 -4.46 13.27 0.98
C THR A 384 -5.37 12.23 0.34
N ALA A 385 -5.83 12.48 -0.89
CA ALA A 385 -6.64 11.51 -1.63
C ALA A 385 -5.90 10.18 -1.78
N ALA A 386 -4.63 10.16 -2.18
CA ALA A 386 -3.87 8.92 -2.32
C ALA A 386 -3.84 8.10 -1.02
N PHE A 387 -3.56 8.74 0.12
CA PHE A 387 -3.59 8.06 1.42
C PHE A 387 -4.99 7.57 1.81
N ASP A 388 -6.01 8.40 1.65
CA ASP A 388 -7.40 8.04 1.99
C ASP A 388 -7.90 6.88 1.12
N GLU A 389 -7.55 6.87 -0.17
CA GLU A 389 -7.86 5.75 -1.07
C GLU A 389 -7.17 4.45 -0.63
N ILE A 390 -5.92 4.52 -0.15
CA ILE A 390 -5.18 3.35 0.38
C ILE A 390 -5.81 2.86 1.69
N ILE A 391 -6.08 3.74 2.64
CA ILE A 391 -6.69 3.36 3.93
C ILE A 391 -8.08 2.78 3.69
N ALA A 392 -8.85 3.36 2.77
CA ALA A 392 -10.12 2.79 2.37
C ALA A 392 -9.93 1.37 1.83
N ASP A 393 -8.93 1.08 0.99
CA ASP A 393 -8.69 -0.26 0.44
C ASP A 393 -8.27 -1.31 1.48
N ILE A 394 -7.57 -0.87 2.53
CA ILE A 394 -7.12 -1.70 3.65
C ILE A 394 -8.27 -2.05 4.63
N ALA A 395 -9.24 -1.15 4.78
CA ALA A 395 -10.41 -1.29 5.65
C ALA A 395 -11.58 -2.04 4.97
#